data_AF-A0A522SE06-F1
#
_entry.id   AF-A0A522SE06-F1
#
_cell.length_a   1.000
_cell.length_b   1.000
_cell.length_c   1.000
_cell.angle_alpha   90.00
_cell.angle_beta   90.00
_cell.angle_gamma   90.00
#
_symmetry.space_group_name_H-M   'P 1'
#
loop_
_entity.id
_entity.type
_entity.pdbx_description
1 polymer ?
#
loop_
_entity_poly.entity_id
_entity_poly.type
_entity_poly.pdbx_seq_one_letter_code
_entity_poly.pdbx_strand_id
1 'polypeptide(L)'
;MRKQLSHIIGIVSICWLGLSSCSRENSIPRNVIGMKKMSSILMDMQLAEAYNNTGLADTNHRADPQYQLKVFYAQILMLHHTDTATFSRSYRFYEQHPDLIKKMYDLMLAAVNKKSSRLDSLNTVREALRSGELQEKERMERIRKAVFRYQYAADSLPQKPVRIFKPEYFEKIHIIQKPDRH
;
A
#
# COMPACT_ATOMS: atom_id res chain seq x y z
N MET A 1 -41.27 -34.25 56.50
CA MET A 1 -41.48 -33.52 55.22
C MET A 1 -41.02 -32.05 55.24
N ARG A 2 -41.06 -31.33 56.38
CA ARG A 2 -40.61 -29.92 56.48
C ARG A 2 -39.12 -29.65 56.16
N LYS A 3 -38.21 -30.60 56.45
CA LYS A 3 -36.76 -30.42 56.22
C LYS A 3 -36.38 -30.45 54.72
N GLN A 4 -37.01 -31.36 53.95
CA GLN A 4 -36.81 -31.47 52.50
C GLN A 4 -37.27 -30.20 51.75
N LEU A 5 -38.36 -29.57 52.20
CA LEU A 5 -38.81 -28.29 51.64
C LEU A 5 -37.77 -27.16 51.85
N SER A 6 -37.09 -27.12 53.00
CA SER A 6 -36.08 -26.08 53.27
C SER A 6 -34.83 -26.20 52.38
N HIS A 7 -34.43 -27.43 52.03
CA HIS A 7 -33.30 -27.66 51.12
C HIS A 7 -33.66 -27.29 49.67
N ILE A 8 -34.89 -27.58 49.22
CA ILE A 8 -35.36 -27.20 47.89
C ILE A 8 -35.44 -25.67 47.78
N ILE A 9 -35.93 -24.97 48.80
CA ILE A 9 -35.97 -23.50 48.83
C ILE A 9 -34.54 -22.90 48.78
N GLY A 10 -33.59 -23.49 49.51
CA GLY A 10 -32.17 -23.06 49.47
C GLY A 10 -31.52 -23.26 48.11
N ILE A 11 -31.77 -24.39 47.44
CA ILE A 11 -31.22 -24.70 46.11
C ILE A 11 -31.87 -23.82 45.02
N VAL A 12 -33.16 -23.52 45.12
CA VAL A 12 -33.84 -22.59 44.21
C VAL A 12 -33.32 -21.16 44.39
N SER A 13 -33.04 -20.74 45.62
CA SER A 13 -32.49 -19.42 45.93
C SER A 13 -31.05 -19.23 45.41
N ILE A 14 -30.22 -20.27 45.41
CA ILE A 14 -28.84 -20.18 44.90
C ILE A 14 -28.80 -20.23 43.37
N CYS A 15 -29.78 -20.87 42.73
CA CYS A 15 -29.94 -20.90 41.28
C CYS A 15 -30.44 -19.55 40.73
N TRP A 16 -31.25 -18.81 41.49
CA TRP A 16 -31.72 -17.46 41.11
C TRP A 16 -30.56 -16.44 41.06
N LEU A 17 -29.54 -16.60 41.91
CA LEU A 17 -28.37 -15.72 41.94
C LEU A 17 -27.40 -15.94 40.76
N GLY A 18 -27.49 -17.05 40.03
CA GLY A 18 -26.61 -17.40 38.90
C GLY A 18 -27.00 -16.80 37.54
N LEU A 19 -28.20 -16.23 37.40
CA LEU A 19 -28.74 -15.78 36.10
C LEU A 19 -28.48 -14.31 35.76
N SER A 20 -27.71 -13.58 36.59
CA SER A 20 -27.38 -12.17 36.34
C SER A 20 -26.16 -11.93 35.44
N SER A 21 -25.58 -12.98 34.83
CA SER A 21 -24.63 -12.80 33.71
C SER A 21 -25.40 -12.68 32.39
N CYS A 22 -26.35 -11.74 32.35
CA CYS A 22 -26.88 -11.25 31.09
C CYS A 22 -25.75 -10.44 30.46
N SER A 23 -25.06 -11.04 29.48
CA SER A 23 -24.12 -10.38 28.59
C SER A 23 -24.86 -9.22 27.93
N ARG A 24 -24.82 -8.05 28.57
CA ARG A 24 -25.40 -6.84 28.03
C ARG A 24 -24.58 -6.56 26.79
N GLU A 25 -25.23 -6.68 25.64
CA GLU A 25 -24.66 -6.24 24.38
C GLU A 25 -24.06 -4.86 24.61
N ASN A 26 -22.72 -4.81 24.62
CA ASN A 26 -21.91 -3.63 24.91
C ASN A 26 -22.09 -2.63 23.77
N SER A 27 -23.28 -2.03 23.74
CA SER A 27 -23.69 -1.01 22.81
C SER A 27 -22.93 0.25 23.17
N ILE A 28 -22.04 0.65 22.27
CA ILE A 28 -21.24 1.86 22.43
C ILE A 28 -22.21 3.05 22.48
N PRO A 29 -22.20 3.87 23.55
CA PRO A 29 -23.08 5.03 23.67
C PRO A 29 -22.89 6.00 22.51
N ARG A 30 -23.96 6.70 22.10
CA ARG A 30 -23.92 7.65 20.96
C ARG A 30 -22.93 8.81 21.15
N ASN A 31 -22.60 9.16 22.39
CA ASN A 31 -21.66 10.23 22.75
C ASN A 31 -20.20 9.75 22.86
N VAL A 32 -19.94 8.47 22.58
CA VAL A 32 -18.62 7.85 22.48
C VAL A 32 -18.29 7.65 21.01
N ILE A 33 -17.06 7.99 20.62
CA ILE A 33 -16.55 7.73 19.27
C ILE A 33 -16.67 6.22 18.99
N GLY A 34 -17.37 5.86 17.92
CA GLY A 34 -17.58 4.46 17.54
C GLY A 34 -16.27 3.71 17.27
N MET A 35 -16.29 2.38 17.51
CA MET A 35 -15.10 1.53 17.52
C MET A 35 -14.24 1.69 16.26
N LYS A 36 -14.83 1.58 15.06
CA LYS A 36 -14.06 1.72 13.80
C LYS A 36 -13.32 3.06 13.71
N LYS A 37 -13.96 4.16 14.09
CA LYS A 37 -13.36 5.51 14.05
C LYS A 37 -12.27 5.64 15.11
N MET A 38 -12.51 5.15 16.32
CA MET A 38 -11.51 5.14 17.39
C MET A 38 -10.28 4.29 17.01
N SER A 39 -10.46 3.11 16.40
CA SER A 39 -9.37 2.28 15.87
C SER A 39 -8.50 3.05 14.87
N SER A 40 -9.12 3.82 13.97
CA SER A 40 -8.38 4.63 13.00
C SER A 40 -7.61 5.77 13.66
N ILE A 41 -8.21 6.48 14.62
CA ILE A 41 -7.52 7.54 15.38
C ILE A 41 -6.29 6.97 16.11
N LEU A 42 -6.46 5.87 16.84
CA LEU A 42 -5.38 5.25 17.62
C LEU A 42 -4.26 4.71 16.72
N MET A 43 -4.60 4.14 15.56
CA MET A 43 -3.61 3.72 14.58
C MET A 43 -2.75 4.89 14.11
N ASP A 44 -3.37 6.02 13.76
CA ASP A 44 -2.63 7.19 13.30
C ASP A 44 -1.78 7.82 14.42
N MET A 45 -2.27 7.80 15.67
CA MET A 45 -1.49 8.23 16.84
C MET A 45 -0.25 7.35 17.07
N GLN A 46 -0.40 6.04 16.98
CA GLN A 46 0.71 5.10 17.12
C GLN A 46 1.73 5.21 15.99
N LEU A 47 1.27 5.46 14.76
CA LEU A 47 2.15 5.75 13.63
C LEU A 47 2.92 7.06 13.83
N ALA A 48 2.26 8.11 14.35
CA ALA A 48 2.93 9.36 14.67
C ALA A 48 3.94 9.20 15.81
N GLU A 49 3.63 8.40 16.84
CA GLU A 49 4.57 8.08 17.91
C GLU A 49 5.78 7.30 17.38
N ALA A 50 5.55 6.26 16.58
CA ALA A 50 6.62 5.50 15.94
C ALA A 50 7.50 6.40 15.07
N TYR A 51 6.90 7.28 14.26
CA TYR A 51 7.62 8.25 13.44
C TYR A 51 8.44 9.23 14.29
N ASN A 52 7.85 9.82 15.34
CA ASN A 52 8.52 10.73 16.26
C ASN A 52 9.73 10.06 16.93
N ASN A 53 9.61 8.77 17.29
CA ASN A 53 10.66 8.00 17.93
C ASN A 53 11.81 7.61 16.98
N THR A 54 11.62 7.69 15.66
CA THR A 54 12.73 7.46 14.70
C THR A 54 13.74 8.60 14.65
N GLY A 55 13.41 9.78 15.19
CA GLY A 55 14.25 10.99 15.06
C GLY A 55 14.29 11.57 13.63
N LEU A 56 13.51 11.01 12.70
CA LEU A 56 13.34 11.53 11.33
C LEU A 56 12.35 12.69 11.24
N ALA A 57 11.74 13.05 12.38
CA ALA A 57 10.77 14.13 12.50
C ALA A 57 11.47 15.49 12.48
N ASP A 58 11.77 15.96 11.27
CA ASP A 58 12.37 17.25 10.94
C ASP A 58 13.81 17.49 11.44
N THR A 59 14.70 17.81 10.51
CA THR A 59 16.11 18.18 10.78
C THR A 59 16.27 19.57 11.40
N ASN A 60 15.16 20.29 11.61
CA ASN A 60 15.12 21.54 12.38
C ASN A 60 15.18 21.23 13.89
N HIS A 61 16.38 20.79 14.32
CA HIS A 61 16.87 20.32 15.63
C HIS A 61 16.58 21.21 16.88
N ARG A 62 15.36 21.71 17.10
CA ARG A 62 15.04 22.47 18.32
C ARG A 62 13.68 22.20 18.96
N ALA A 63 12.79 21.44 18.32
CA ALA A 63 11.52 21.10 18.94
C ALA A 63 11.70 19.94 19.92
N ASP A 64 11.22 20.10 21.15
CA ASP A 64 11.08 19.01 22.12
C ASP A 64 10.23 17.88 21.49
N PRO A 65 10.73 16.63 21.41
CA PRO A 65 9.99 15.50 20.86
C PRO A 65 8.61 15.30 21.49
N GLN A 66 8.43 15.68 22.76
CA GLN A 66 7.13 15.63 23.43
C GLN A 66 6.19 16.72 22.93
N TYR A 67 6.70 17.91 22.64
CA TYR A 67 5.92 18.99 22.05
C TYR A 67 5.47 18.61 20.64
N GLN A 68 6.37 18.06 19.82
CA GLN A 68 6.05 17.61 18.47
C GLN A 68 4.98 16.51 18.46
N LEU A 69 5.07 15.53 19.36
CA LEU A 69 4.05 14.49 19.48
C LEU A 69 2.67 15.06 19.85
N LYS A 70 2.61 16.07 20.73
CA LYS A 70 1.34 16.77 21.06
C LYS A 70 0.76 17.48 19.83
N VAL A 71 1.60 18.10 19.00
CA VAL A 71 1.17 18.72 17.74
C VAL A 71 0.59 17.67 16.79
N PHE A 72 1.25 16.52 16.63
CA PHE A 72 0.72 15.42 15.82
C PHE A 72 -0.62 14.92 16.33
N TYR A 73 -0.78 14.71 17.64
CA TYR A 73 -2.06 14.27 18.20
C TYR A 73 -3.18 15.28 17.93
N ALA A 74 -2.92 16.58 18.08
CA ALA A 74 -3.90 17.62 17.75
C ALA A 74 -4.29 17.59 16.26
N GLN A 75 -3.31 17.46 15.35
CA GLN A 75 -3.55 17.36 13.91
C GLN A 75 -4.34 16.10 13.53
N ILE A 76 -4.02 14.96 14.14
CA ILE A 76 -4.73 13.69 13.92
C ILE A 76 -6.19 13.84 14.36
N LEU A 77 -6.45 14.37 15.55
CA LEU A 77 -7.83 14.57 16.01
C LEU A 77 -8.62 15.49 15.06
N MET A 78 -7.98 16.53 14.54
CA MET A 78 -8.56 17.43 13.54
C MET A 78 -8.88 16.69 12.22
N LEU A 79 -7.96 15.87 11.71
CA LEU A 79 -8.16 15.06 10.50
C LEU A 79 -9.32 14.06 10.66
N HIS A 80 -9.50 13.54 11.87
CA HIS A 80 -10.62 12.66 12.22
C HIS A 80 -11.90 13.42 12.60
N HIS A 81 -11.95 14.74 12.43
CA HIS A 81 -13.11 15.57 12.78
C HIS A 81 -13.58 15.32 14.22
N THR A 82 -12.66 15.44 15.17
CA THR A 82 -12.94 15.35 16.61
C THR A 82 -12.00 16.28 17.38
N ASP A 83 -12.11 16.27 18.70
CA ASP A 83 -11.34 17.12 19.61
C ASP A 83 -10.81 16.30 20.80
N THR A 84 -9.91 16.91 21.57
CA THR A 84 -9.28 16.25 22.72
C THR A 84 -10.30 15.82 23.77
N ALA A 85 -11.32 16.62 24.06
CA ALA A 85 -12.29 16.32 25.12
C ALA A 85 -13.18 15.11 24.75
N THR A 86 -13.65 15.08 23.50
CA THR A 86 -14.46 14.00 22.93
C THR A 86 -13.64 12.71 22.80
N PHE A 87 -12.39 12.81 22.36
CA PHE A 87 -11.46 11.69 22.33
C PHE A 87 -11.21 11.15 23.74
N SER A 88 -10.77 11.97 24.70
CA SER A 88 -10.45 11.54 26.06
C SER A 88 -11.65 10.91 26.77
N ARG A 89 -12.86 11.46 26.60
CA ARG A 89 -14.10 10.86 27.13
C ARG A 89 -14.34 9.48 26.52
N SER A 90 -14.21 9.36 25.21
CA SER A 90 -14.46 8.10 24.49
C SER A 90 -13.42 7.05 24.81
N TYR A 91 -12.15 7.45 24.89
CA TYR A 91 -11.04 6.58 25.23
C TYR A 91 -11.20 6.00 26.64
N ARG A 92 -11.55 6.83 27.63
CA ARG A 92 -11.84 6.36 29.00
C ARG A 92 -12.96 5.32 29.06
N PHE A 93 -14.00 5.47 28.23
CA PHE A 93 -15.03 4.45 28.11
C PHE A 93 -14.41 3.12 27.64
N TYR A 94 -13.60 3.12 26.59
CA TYR A 94 -12.93 1.89 26.12
C TYR A 94 -11.97 1.29 27.16
N GLU A 95 -11.24 2.10 27.93
CA GLU A 95 -10.37 1.61 29.02
C GLU A 95 -11.16 0.85 30.10
N GLN A 96 -12.40 1.26 30.36
CA GLN A 96 -13.29 0.61 31.33
C GLN A 96 -13.99 -0.63 30.76
N HIS A 97 -13.83 -0.91 29.45
CA HIS A 97 -14.45 -2.03 28.75
C HIS A 97 -13.38 -2.90 28.04
N PRO A 98 -12.70 -3.79 28.78
CA PRO A 98 -11.57 -4.59 28.24
C PRO A 98 -11.91 -5.43 27.00
N ASP A 99 -13.14 -5.92 26.90
CA ASP A 99 -13.61 -6.67 25.74
C ASP A 99 -13.69 -5.80 24.48
N LEU A 100 -14.12 -4.54 24.63
CA LEU A 100 -14.21 -3.58 23.53
C LEU A 100 -12.84 -3.09 23.10
N ILE A 101 -11.94 -2.79 24.05
CA ILE A 101 -10.58 -2.36 23.70
C ILE A 101 -9.79 -3.49 23.03
N LYS A 102 -9.97 -4.75 23.46
CA LYS A 102 -9.38 -5.91 22.75
C LYS A 102 -9.87 -5.97 21.30
N LYS A 103 -11.19 -5.89 21.08
CA LYS A 103 -11.77 -5.87 19.72
C LYS A 103 -11.23 -4.71 18.88
N MET A 104 -11.00 -3.55 19.50
CA MET A 104 -10.38 -2.39 18.85
C MET A 104 -8.99 -2.72 18.31
N TYR A 105 -8.14 -3.35 19.13
CA TYR A 105 -6.80 -3.76 18.72
C TYR A 105 -6.83 -4.87 17.68
N ASP A 106 -7.76 -5.82 17.76
CA ASP A 106 -7.95 -6.86 16.74
C ASP A 106 -8.26 -6.22 15.37
N LEU A 107 -9.10 -5.17 15.33
CA LEU A 107 -9.38 -4.42 14.10
C LEU A 107 -8.14 -3.69 13.56
N MET A 108 -7.35 -3.09 14.44
CA MET A 108 -6.11 -2.40 14.09
C MET A 108 -5.08 -3.37 13.49
N LEU A 109 -4.89 -4.53 14.12
CA LEU A 109 -3.98 -5.57 13.62
C LEU A 109 -4.42 -6.10 12.25
N ALA A 110 -5.72 -6.35 12.06
CA ALA A 110 -6.26 -6.75 10.77
C ALA A 110 -6.00 -5.70 9.68
N ALA A 111 -6.13 -4.41 10.02
CA ALA A 111 -5.86 -3.32 9.10
C ALA A 111 -4.36 -3.25 8.70
N VAL A 112 -3.45 -3.44 9.65
CA VAL A 112 -2.00 -3.51 9.39
C VAL A 112 -1.68 -4.70 8.50
N ASN A 113 -2.14 -5.90 8.84
CA ASN A 113 -1.90 -7.11 8.05
C ASN A 113 -2.39 -6.95 6.60
N LYS A 114 -3.54 -6.32 6.40
CA LYS A 114 -4.07 -6.02 5.06
C LYS A 114 -3.25 -4.97 4.30
N LYS A 115 -2.58 -4.04 4.99
CA LYS A 115 -1.66 -3.08 4.35
C LYS A 115 -0.35 -3.79 3.99
N SER A 116 0.21 -4.61 4.88
CA SER A 116 1.45 -5.36 4.64
C SER A 116 1.31 -6.32 3.46
N SER A 117 0.24 -7.12 3.42
CA SER A 117 0.03 -8.05 2.29
C SER A 117 -0.11 -7.36 0.94
N ARG A 118 -0.67 -6.14 0.92
CA ARG A 118 -0.73 -5.29 -0.29
C ARG A 118 0.62 -4.70 -0.65
N LEU A 119 1.43 -4.31 0.32
CA LEU A 119 2.80 -3.84 0.08
C LEU A 119 3.65 -4.96 -0.52
N ASP A 120 3.53 -6.18 0.01
CA ASP A 120 4.27 -7.34 -0.49
C ASP A 120 3.91 -7.64 -1.96
N SER A 121 2.62 -7.63 -2.31
CA SER A 121 2.18 -7.85 -3.69
C SER A 121 2.60 -6.72 -4.65
N LEU A 122 2.65 -5.47 -4.17
CA LEU A 122 3.17 -4.36 -4.98
C LEU A 122 4.69 -4.48 -5.19
N ASN A 123 5.42 -4.95 -4.18
CA ASN A 123 6.86 -5.15 -4.28
C ASN A 123 7.20 -6.26 -5.29
N THR A 124 6.48 -7.38 -5.30
CA THR A 124 6.70 -8.44 -6.29
C THR A 124 6.44 -7.96 -7.72
N VAL A 125 5.36 -7.20 -7.94
CA VAL A 125 5.08 -6.58 -9.25
C VAL A 125 6.19 -5.59 -9.64
N ARG A 126 6.64 -4.77 -8.69
CA ARG A 126 7.72 -3.80 -8.92
C ARG A 126 9.03 -4.49 -9.29
N GLU A 127 9.36 -5.60 -8.64
CA GLU A 127 10.54 -6.40 -8.94
C GLU A 127 10.46 -7.06 -10.33
N ALA A 128 9.29 -7.59 -10.70
CA ALA A 128 9.05 -8.15 -12.03
C ALA A 128 9.14 -7.09 -13.15
N LEU A 129 8.63 -5.89 -12.92
CA LEU A 129 8.78 -4.77 -13.85
C LEU A 129 10.25 -4.37 -14.00
N ARG A 130 10.96 -4.25 -12.88
CA ARG A 130 12.38 -3.89 -12.87
C ARG A 130 13.23 -4.94 -13.59
N SER A 131 12.97 -6.23 -13.40
CA SER A 131 13.69 -7.30 -14.10
C SER A 131 13.40 -7.29 -15.61
N GLY A 132 12.16 -7.03 -16.01
CA GLY A 132 11.80 -6.84 -17.42
C GLY A 132 12.52 -5.64 -18.07
N GLU A 133 12.58 -4.50 -17.38
CA GLU A 133 13.32 -3.32 -17.84
C GLU A 133 14.82 -3.59 -18.00
N LEU A 134 15.43 -4.34 -17.07
CA LEU A 134 16.82 -4.74 -17.15
C LEU A 134 17.06 -5.67 -18.36
N GLN A 135 16.20 -6.66 -18.57
CA GLN A 135 16.30 -7.56 -19.70
C GLN A 135 16.16 -6.83 -21.04
N GLU A 136 15.26 -5.84 -21.12
CA GLU A 136 15.10 -5.00 -22.31
C GLU A 136 16.35 -4.17 -22.58
N LYS A 137 16.94 -3.56 -21.55
CA LYS A 137 18.21 -2.82 -21.66
C LYS A 137 19.35 -3.71 -22.14
N GLU A 138 19.46 -4.92 -21.59
CA GLU A 138 20.46 -5.89 -22.02
C GLU A 138 20.25 -6.32 -23.48
N ARG A 139 19.00 -6.57 -23.89
CA ARG A 139 18.64 -6.91 -25.27
C ARG A 139 19.02 -5.77 -26.22
N MET A 140 18.66 -4.54 -25.87
CA MET A 140 18.98 -3.36 -26.67
C MET A 140 20.48 -3.11 -26.78
N GLU A 141 21.23 -3.30 -25.71
CA GLU A 141 22.70 -3.22 -25.74
C GLU A 141 23.31 -4.30 -26.64
N ARG A 142 22.78 -5.53 -26.64
CA ARG A 142 23.21 -6.58 -27.58
C ARG A 142 22.92 -6.20 -29.04
N ILE A 143 21.71 -5.68 -29.31
CA ILE A 143 21.32 -5.20 -30.65
C ILE A 143 22.24 -4.07 -31.09
N ARG A 144 22.44 -3.04 -30.25
CA ARG A 144 23.33 -1.91 -30.50
C ARG A 144 24.74 -2.38 -30.87
N LYS A 145 25.32 -3.29 -30.09
CA LYS A 145 26.65 -3.88 -30.38
C LYS A 145 26.67 -4.65 -31.70
N ALA A 146 25.62 -5.39 -32.03
CA ALA A 146 25.53 -6.11 -33.31
C ALA A 146 25.44 -5.15 -34.50
N VAL A 147 24.56 -4.14 -34.43
CA VAL A 147 24.41 -3.11 -35.45
C VAL A 147 25.75 -2.38 -35.67
N PHE A 148 26.42 -1.98 -34.60
CA PHE A 148 27.73 -1.32 -34.69
C PHE A 148 28.78 -2.19 -35.41
N ARG A 149 28.82 -3.51 -35.13
CA ARG A 149 29.72 -4.44 -35.84
C ARG A 149 29.40 -4.53 -37.33
N TYR A 150 28.12 -4.64 -37.70
CA TYR A 150 27.71 -4.71 -39.10
C TYR A 150 28.03 -3.42 -39.86
N GLN A 151 27.80 -2.27 -39.23
CA GLN A 151 28.13 -0.98 -39.83
C GLN A 151 29.63 -0.83 -40.05
N TYR A 152 30.45 -1.15 -39.04
CA TYR A 152 31.91 -1.15 -39.19
C TYR A 152 32.38 -2.09 -40.32
N ALA A 153 31.81 -3.29 -40.43
CA ALA A 153 32.15 -4.23 -41.49
C ALA A 153 31.76 -3.70 -42.87
N ALA A 154 30.58 -3.07 -43.01
CA ALA A 154 30.13 -2.45 -44.26
C ALA A 154 31.02 -1.28 -44.68
N ASP A 155 31.41 -0.42 -43.74
CA ASP A 155 32.29 0.73 -43.98
C ASP A 155 33.72 0.31 -44.32
N SER A 156 34.15 -0.87 -43.84
CA SER A 156 35.45 -1.47 -44.13
C SER A 156 35.53 -2.17 -45.49
N LEU A 157 34.39 -2.37 -46.17
CA LEU A 157 34.41 -2.91 -47.53
C LEU A 157 34.99 -1.86 -48.48
N PRO A 158 35.92 -2.22 -49.37
CA PRO A 158 36.39 -1.30 -50.39
C PRO A 158 35.17 -0.88 -51.22
N GLN A 159 34.85 0.41 -51.21
CA GLN A 159 33.82 0.97 -52.09
C GLN A 159 34.29 0.73 -53.52
N LYS A 160 33.79 -0.34 -54.13
CA LYS A 160 33.99 -0.56 -55.56
C LYS A 160 33.33 0.64 -56.23
N PRO A 161 34.05 1.46 -57.02
CA PRO A 161 33.46 2.64 -57.62
C PRO A 161 32.18 2.18 -58.31
N VAL A 162 31.07 2.87 -58.02
CA VAL A 162 29.80 2.62 -58.70
C VAL A 162 30.16 2.64 -60.19
N ARG A 163 30.10 1.46 -60.84
CA ARG A 163 30.24 1.41 -62.30
C ARG A 163 28.99 2.11 -62.80
N ILE A 164 29.09 3.43 -62.99
CA ILE A 164 28.13 4.19 -63.77
C ILE A 164 28.03 3.40 -65.07
N PHE A 165 26.85 2.82 -65.32
CA PHE A 165 26.60 2.02 -66.49
C PHE A 165 27.14 2.78 -67.70
N LYS A 166 28.00 2.13 -68.48
CA LYS A 166 28.55 2.77 -69.67
C LYS A 166 27.37 3.20 -70.58
N PRO A 167 27.40 4.40 -71.17
CA PRO A 167 26.27 4.94 -71.94
C PRO A 167 25.87 4.06 -73.13
N GLU A 168 26.77 3.20 -73.61
CA GLU A 168 26.56 2.20 -74.65
C GLU A 168 25.45 1.16 -74.34
N TYR A 169 25.00 1.03 -73.08
CA TYR A 169 23.84 0.19 -72.72
C TYR A 169 22.49 0.91 -72.84
N PHE A 170 22.45 2.24 -72.94
CA PHE A 170 21.21 3.00 -73.16
C PHE A 170 20.81 3.07 -74.63
N GLU A 171 21.76 3.03 -75.57
CA GLU A 171 21.48 3.06 -77.01
C GLU A 171 20.72 1.81 -77.49
N LYS A 172 20.94 0.64 -76.87
CA LYS A 172 20.21 -0.58 -77.25
C LYS A 172 18.74 -0.59 -76.83
N ILE A 173 18.33 0.29 -75.91
CA ILE A 173 16.94 0.34 -75.43
C ILE A 173 16.08 1.26 -76.33
N HIS A 174 16.69 2.19 -77.08
CA HIS A 174 15.98 3.09 -77.99
C HIS A 174 15.76 2.53 -79.41
N ILE A 175 16.34 1.38 -79.76
CA ILE A 175 16.17 0.76 -81.09
C ILE A 175 14.97 -0.22 -81.13
N ILE A 176 14.48 -0.69 -79.97
CA ILE A 176 13.38 -1.68 -79.90
C ILE A 176 12.00 -0.99 -79.79
N GLN A 177 11.95 0.35 -79.73
CA GLN A 177 10.72 1.14 -79.65
C GLN A 177 10.65 2.19 -80.77
N LYS A 178 10.77 1.79 -82.04
CA LYS A 178 10.13 2.52 -83.13
C LYS A 178 8.91 1.73 -83.60
N PRO A 179 7.68 2.18 -83.30
CA PRO A 179 6.51 1.63 -83.96
C PRO A 179 6.53 2.07 -85.43
N ASP A 180 6.36 1.11 -86.35
CA ASP A 180 6.07 1.39 -87.74
C ASP A 180 4.86 2.34 -87.81
N ARG A 181 5.08 3.53 -88.35
CA ARG A 181 4.02 4.46 -88.74
C ARG A 181 4.04 4.60 -90.26
N HIS A 182 3.01 4.00 -90.84
CA HIS A 182 2.43 4.15 -92.18
C HIS A 182 3.23 3.66 -93.38
#